data_AF-A0A502CVZ9-F1
#
_entry.id   AF-A0A502CVZ9-F1
#
_cell.length_a   1.000
_cell.length_b   1.000
_cell.length_c   1.000
_cell.angle_alpha   90.00
_cell.angle_beta   90.00
_cell.angle_gamma   90.00
#
_symmetry.space_group_name_H-M   'P 1'
#
loop_
_entity.id
_entity.type
_entity.pdbx_description
1 polymer ?
#
loop_
_entity_poly.entity_id
_entity_poly.type
_entity_poly.pdbx_seq_one_letter_code
_entity_poly.pdbx_strand_id
1 'polypeptide(L)'
;MTISPLPRHGDVIVGRDVTGRTLRISGHPESGRVVLSIWQDNVCRATLRLSPEDVPQFVEMLTRSAIARSDDADGGFRDLGTAG
;
A
#
# COMPACT_ATOMS: atom_id res chain seq x y z
N MET A 1 -16.90 -8.09 -31.62
CA MET A 1 -16.80 -8.14 -30.16
C MET A 1 -16.28 -6.78 -29.69
N THR A 2 -17.18 -5.85 -29.39
CA THR A 2 -16.82 -4.48 -28.97
C THR A 2 -16.56 -4.49 -27.47
N ILE A 3 -15.28 -4.47 -27.10
CA ILE A 3 -14.87 -4.29 -25.71
C ILE A 3 -15.10 -2.81 -25.40
N SER A 4 -16.20 -2.49 -24.72
CA SER A 4 -16.34 -1.17 -24.11
C SER A 4 -15.31 -1.09 -22.99
N PRO A 5 -14.34 -0.16 -23.02
CA PRO A 5 -13.44 0.01 -21.90
C PRO A 5 -14.29 0.50 -20.73
N LEU A 6 -14.63 -0.42 -19.82
CA LEU A 6 -15.19 -0.07 -18.52
C LEU A 6 -14.31 1.05 -17.95
N PRO A 7 -14.90 2.14 -17.43
CA PRO A 7 -14.12 3.19 -16.79
C PRO A 7 -13.28 2.51 -15.71
N ARG A 8 -11.96 2.44 -15.94
CA ARG A 8 -11.04 1.80 -15.01
C ARG A 8 -11.03 2.68 -13.78
N HIS A 9 -11.77 2.28 -12.74
CA HIS A 9 -11.72 2.94 -11.45
C HIS A 9 -10.37 2.59 -10.86
N GLY A 10 -9.33 3.34 -11.18
CA GLY A 10 -7.97 2.94 -10.87
C GLY A 10 -6.97 4.06 -11.08
N ASP A 11 -5.83 3.89 -10.43
CA ASP A 11 -4.73 4.85 -10.48
C ASP A 11 -3.39 4.11 -10.50
N VAL A 12 -2.32 4.82 -10.83
CA VAL A 12 -0.97 4.28 -10.94
C VAL A 12 -0.01 5.15 -10.15
N ILE A 13 0.69 4.53 -9.20
CA ILE A 13 1.75 5.16 -8.42
C ILE A 13 3.10 4.69 -8.95
N VAL A 14 3.99 5.62 -9.29
CA VAL A 14 5.36 5.31 -9.70
C VAL A 14 6.22 5.08 -8.45
N GLY A 15 6.83 3.90 -8.37
CA GLY A 15 7.78 3.55 -7.33
C GLY A 15 9.03 4.40 -7.42
N ARG A 16 9.56 4.82 -6.27
CA ARG A 16 10.77 5.65 -6.18
C ARG A 16 12.03 4.83 -5.85
N ASP A 17 11.84 3.57 -5.49
CA ASP A 17 12.87 2.62 -5.08
C ASP A 17 13.63 2.03 -6.28
N VAL A 18 12.90 1.68 -7.35
CA VAL A 18 13.45 1.04 -8.55
C VAL A 18 12.83 1.65 -9.80
N THR A 19 13.65 2.03 -10.78
CA THR A 19 13.16 2.52 -12.07
C THR A 19 12.25 1.49 -12.74
N GLY A 20 11.13 1.94 -13.33
CA GLY A 20 10.15 1.07 -13.97
C GLY A 20 9.22 0.35 -12.98
N ARG A 21 9.38 0.54 -11.66
CA ARG A 21 8.46 0.03 -10.65
C ARG A 21 7.19 0.86 -10.61
N THR A 22 6.03 0.23 -10.69
CA THR A 22 4.73 0.89 -10.48
C THR A 22 3.80 0.03 -9.61
N LEU A 23 2.96 0.68 -8.81
CA LEU A 23 1.80 0.08 -8.15
C LEU A 23 0.56 0.53 -8.91
N ARG A 24 -0.23 -0.41 -9.41
CA ARG A 24 -1.52 -0.14 -10.06
C ARG A 24 -2.65 -0.55 -9.14
N ILE A 25 -3.61 0.34 -8.97
CA ILE A 25 -4.84 0.14 -8.21
C ILE A 25 -5.98 0.03 -9.23
N SER A 26 -6.82 -0.99 -9.12
CA SER A 26 -7.95 -1.18 -10.04
C SER A 26 -9.16 -1.77 -9.33
N GLY A 27 -10.25 -1.01 -9.29
CA GLY A 27 -11.55 -1.42 -8.80
C GLY A 27 -12.34 -2.16 -9.88
N HIS A 28 -12.97 -3.25 -9.45
CA HIS A 28 -13.82 -4.11 -10.27
C HIS A 28 -15.18 -4.30 -9.57
N PRO A 29 -16.08 -3.28 -9.61
CA PRO A 29 -17.36 -3.34 -8.91
C PRO A 29 -18.22 -4.54 -9.38
N GLU A 30 -18.13 -4.92 -10.65
CA GLU A 30 -18.82 -6.08 -11.22
C GLU A 30 -18.42 -7.42 -10.61
N SER A 31 -17.23 -7.48 -10.00
CA SER A 31 -16.70 -8.67 -9.33
C SER A 31 -16.40 -8.45 -7.85
N GLY A 32 -16.91 -7.35 -7.29
CA GLY A 32 -16.81 -7.03 -5.86
C GLY A 32 -15.38 -7.09 -5.33
N ARG A 33 -14.42 -6.45 -6.00
CA ARG A 33 -13.01 -6.47 -5.56
C ARG A 33 -12.21 -5.25 -5.99
N VAL A 34 -11.15 -4.98 -5.24
CA VAL A 34 -10.07 -4.05 -5.61
C VAL A 34 -8.79 -4.85 -5.81
N VAL A 35 -8.06 -4.57 -6.88
CA VAL A 35 -6.81 -5.23 -7.23
C VAL A 35 -5.66 -4.26 -7.08
N LEU A 36 -4.69 -4.63 -6.26
CA LEU A 36 -3.39 -3.97 -6.14
C LEU A 36 -2.37 -4.83 -6.86
N SER A 37 -1.64 -4.27 -7.82
CA SER A 37 -0.63 -5.02 -8.56
C SER A 37 0.68 -4.25 -8.69
N ILE A 38 1.78 -4.95 -8.43
CA ILE A 38 3.14 -4.38 -8.54
C ILE A 38 3.71 -4.81 -9.88
N TRP A 39 4.14 -3.83 -10.67
CA TRP A 39 4.70 -4.05 -12.00
C TRP A 39 6.16 -3.59 -12.03
N GLN A 40 6.97 -4.34 -12.76
CA GLN A 40 8.30 -3.95 -13.19
C GLN A 40 8.25 -3.86 -14.72
N ASP A 41 8.28 -2.63 -15.24
CA ASP A 41 8.06 -2.36 -16.66
C ASP A 41 6.72 -2.97 -17.12
N ASN A 42 6.76 -3.98 -17.98
CA ASN A 42 5.57 -4.66 -18.49
C ASN A 42 5.29 -6.02 -17.82
N VAL A 43 5.99 -6.35 -16.74
CA VAL A 43 5.85 -7.62 -16.02
C VAL A 43 5.19 -7.40 -14.67
N CYS A 44 4.03 -8.02 -14.46
CA CYS A 44 3.38 -8.07 -13.15
C CYS A 44 4.18 -9.00 -12.21
N ARG A 45 4.70 -8.43 -11.12
CA ARG A 45 5.53 -9.14 -10.13
C ARG A 45 4.72 -9.65 -8.94
N ALA A 46 3.65 -8.96 -8.57
CA ALA A 46 2.78 -9.37 -7.49
C ALA A 46 1.35 -8.84 -7.70
N THR A 47 0.37 -9.55 -7.18
CA THR A 47 -1.03 -9.13 -7.18
C THR A 47 -1.68 -9.48 -5.85
N LEU A 48 -2.36 -8.50 -5.27
CA LEU A 48 -3.22 -8.68 -4.11
C LEU A 48 -4.65 -8.29 -4.50
N ARG A 49 -5.63 -9.10 -4.09
CA ARG A 49 -7.04 -8.83 -4.27
C ARG A 49 -7.63 -8.54 -2.90
N LEU A 50 -8.29 -7.40 -2.77
CA LEU A 50 -8.99 -7.00 -1.56
C LEU A 50 -10.49 -7.04 -1.82
N SER A 51 -11.24 -7.42 -0.79
CA SER A 51 -12.66 -7.15 -0.77
C SER A 51 -12.90 -5.64 -0.58
N PRO A 52 -13.98 -5.05 -1.10
CA PRO A 52 -14.31 -3.65 -0.86
C PRO A 52 -14.43 -3.32 0.64
N GLU A 53 -14.89 -4.26 1.47
CA GLU A 53 -14.94 -4.06 2.93
C GLU A 53 -13.57 -3.94 3.61
N ASP A 54 -12.51 -4.50 3.03
CA ASP A 54 -11.16 -4.46 3.61
C ASP A 54 -10.42 -3.16 3.28
N VAL A 55 -10.87 -2.44 2.25
CA VAL A 55 -10.19 -1.23 1.73
C VAL A 55 -10.06 -0.12 2.79
N PRO A 56 -11.11 0.21 3.59
CA PRO A 56 -10.98 1.23 4.64
C PRO A 56 -9.90 0.88 5.67
N GLN A 57 -9.86 -0.37 6.14
CA GLN A 57 -8.85 -0.83 7.10
C GLN A 57 -7.45 -0.81 6.47
N PHE A 58 -7.32 -1.22 5.22
CA PHE A 58 -6.06 -1.13 4.48
C PHE A 58 -5.54 0.31 4.39
N VAL A 59 -6.40 1.27 4.05
CA VAL A 59 -6.04 2.70 3.97
C VAL A 59 -5.65 3.26 5.35
N GLU A 60 -6.36 2.87 6.40
CA GLU A 60 -6.02 3.25 7.79
C GLU A 60 -4.61 2.74 8.16
N MET A 61 -4.34 1.45 7.94
CA MET A 61 -3.03 0.86 8.21
C MET A 61 -1.91 1.51 7.38
N LEU A 62 -2.16 1.79 6.10
CA LEU A 62 -1.22 2.47 5.22
C LEU A 62 -0.91 3.89 5.73
N THR A 63 -1.94 4.64 6.12
CA THR A 63 -1.81 6.01 6.64
C THR A 63 -1.05 6.01 7.96
N ARG A 64 -1.38 5.10 8.88
CA ARG A 64 -0.67 4.94 10.15
C ARG A 64 0.82 4.62 9.94
N SER A 65 1.14 3.75 8.97
CA SER A 65 2.52 3.36 8.66
C SER A 65 3.34 4.51 8.07
N ALA A 66 2.70 5.45 7.38
CA ALA A 66 3.36 6.62 6.81
C ALA A 66 3.62 7.73 7.84
N ILE A 67 2.80 7.82 8.90
CA ILE A 67 2.84 8.89 9.90
C ILE A 67 3.58 8.48 11.18
N ALA A 68 3.78 7.18 11.41
CA ALA A 68 4.59 6.66 12.51
C ALA A 68 6.03 7.19 12.39
N ARG A 69 6.25 8.36 12.99
CA ARG A 69 7.55 8.98 13.22
C ARG A 69 8.33 8.09 14.17
N SER A 70 9.64 8.12 14.03
CA SER A 70 10.67 7.46 14.83
C SER A 70 10.66 7.81 16.34
N ASP A 71 9.50 7.76 17.01
CA ASP A 71 9.35 7.97 18.46
C ASP A 71 9.87 6.80 19.31
N ASP A 72 10.48 5.78 18.68
CA ASP A 72 11.26 4.74 19.37
C ASP A 72 12.71 5.19 19.66
N ALA A 73 13.12 6.39 19.21
CA ALA A 73 14.47 6.90 19.45
C ALA A 73 14.64 7.73 20.73
N ASP A 74 13.56 8.01 21.48
CA ASP A 74 13.61 8.81 22.72
C ASP A 74 12.75 8.16 23.83
N GLY A 75 13.19 6.99 24.29
CA GLY A 75 12.54 6.20 25.33
C GLY A 75 13.56 5.62 26.32
N GLY A 76 14.43 6.47 26.85
CA GLY A 76 15.36 6.09 27.90
C GLY A 76 14.66 5.60 29.17
N PHE A 77 14.95 4.37 29.58
CA PHE A 77 14.95 3.98 30.99
C PHE A 77 16.02 2.92 31.24
N ARG A 78 17.25 3.37 31.52
CA ARG A 78 18.16 2.65 32.41
C ARG A 78 18.49 3.59 33.55
N ASP A 79 17.61 3.52 34.53
CA ASP A 79 17.88 3.86 35.92
C ASP A 79 19.32 3.48 36.28
N LEU A 80 20.17 4.49 36.45
CA LEU A 80 21.50 4.41 37.05
C LEU A 80 21.44 5.17 38.39
N GLY A 81 20.45 4.83 39.21
CA GLY A 81 20.52 4.98 40.65
C GLY A 81 21.23 3.78 41.27
N THR A 82 22.56 3.73 41.21
CA THR A 82 23.37 2.93 42.16
C THR A 82 24.79 3.50 42.26
N ALA A 83 25.26 3.66 43.51
CA ALA A 83 26.55 4.14 44.02
C ALA A 83 26.59 5.65 44.31
N GLY A 84 26.71 6.12 45.57
CA GLY A 84 26.84 5.45 46.87
C GLY A 84 26.85 6.52 47.97
#